data_AF-A0A2D9DHF1-F1
#
_entry.id   AF-A0A2D9DHF1-F1
#
_cell.length_a   1.000
_cell.length_b   1.000
_cell.length_c   1.000
_cell.angle_alpha   90.00
_cell.angle_beta   90.00
_cell.angle_gamma   90.00
#
_symmetry.space_group_name_H-M   'P 1'
#
loop_
_entity.id
_entity.type
_entity.pdbx_description
1 polymer ?
#
loop_
_entity_poly.entity_id
_entity_poly.type
_entity_poly.pdbx_seq_one_letter_code
_entity_poly.pdbx_strand_id
1 'polypeptide(L)'
;MVIFLKKLSNMRGIYKKMLILTVIIVLAPIIGGIYGILNDQLTYSISAEYYTKFKFHQFGLADSGKEAIFSNPRFEVSIVGIMATCWMGLLIGGILGFVGLIHKGHKRMFRITMKAILITIAVTFFIGLIGFFYGKFYLNHANVDWWLPKNLIETEDFIAVGSMHNFSYIGGFIGLIFGILYSINQKMISEKRKM
;
A
#
# COMPACT_ATOMS: atom_id res chain seq x y z
N MET A 1 21.97 27.93 -34.23
CA MET A 1 20.51 27.64 -34.18
C MET A 1 20.17 26.21 -33.75
N VAL A 2 20.78 25.16 -34.33
CA VAL A 2 20.47 23.74 -34.02
C VAL A 2 20.71 23.33 -32.56
N ILE A 3 21.81 23.79 -31.94
CA ILE A 3 22.14 23.51 -30.53
C ILE A 3 21.10 24.11 -29.57
N PHE A 4 20.62 25.32 -29.87
CA PHE A 4 19.61 26.02 -29.07
C PHE A 4 18.25 25.31 -29.12
N LEU A 5 17.82 24.87 -30.31
CA LEU A 5 16.58 24.10 -30.49
C LEU A 5 16.64 22.74 -29.78
N LYS A 6 17.79 22.07 -29.80
CA LYS A 6 18.00 20.80 -29.07
C LYS A 6 17.94 21.00 -27.56
N LYS A 7 18.51 22.10 -27.04
CA LYS A 7 18.43 22.48 -25.61
C LYS A 7 16.99 22.77 -25.18
N LEU A 8 16.23 23.54 -25.96
CA LEU A 8 14.80 23.82 -25.71
C LEU A 8 13.94 22.54 -25.71
N SER A 9 14.17 21.64 -26.66
CA SER A 9 13.49 20.35 -26.72
C SER A 9 13.79 19.48 -25.49
N ASN A 10 15.05 19.45 -25.05
CA ASN A 10 15.48 18.68 -23.89
C ASN A 10 14.87 19.24 -22.58
N MET A 11 14.82 20.56 -22.42
CA MET A 11 14.15 21.21 -21.29
C MET A 11 12.66 20.85 -21.23
N ARG A 12 11.94 20.92 -22.35
CA ARG A 12 10.51 20.47 -22.41
C ARG A 12 10.34 19.01 -21.97
N GLY A 13 11.32 18.14 -22.27
CA GLY A 13 11.31 16.75 -21.84
C GLY A 13 11.42 16.59 -20.32
N ILE A 14 12.29 17.38 -19.69
CA ILE A 14 12.52 17.36 -18.24
C ILE A 14 11.30 17.88 -17.48
N TYR A 15 10.73 19.02 -17.89
CA TYR A 15 9.52 19.56 -17.25
C TYR A 15 8.35 18.57 -17.25
N LYS A 16 8.14 17.87 -18.37
CA LYS A 16 7.10 16.83 -18.46
C LYS A 16 7.35 15.66 -17.50
N LYS A 17 8.61 15.30 -17.24
CA LYS A 17 8.93 14.25 -16.27
C LYS A 17 8.71 14.69 -14.84
N MET A 18 9.07 15.94 -14.51
CA MET A 18 8.79 16.51 -13.19
C MET A 18 7.29 16.60 -12.93
N LEU A 19 6.50 17.01 -13.93
CA LEU A 19 5.04 17.00 -13.84
C LEU A 19 4.50 15.59 -13.58
N ILE A 20 5.01 14.58 -14.31
CA ILE A 20 4.61 13.18 -14.08
C ILE A 20 5.03 12.68 -12.69
N LEU A 21 6.20 13.07 -12.18
CA LEU A 21 6.61 12.75 -10.82
C LEU A 21 5.62 13.30 -9.80
N THR A 22 5.24 14.58 -9.91
CA THR A 22 4.24 15.20 -9.03
C THR A 22 2.90 14.48 -9.12
N VAL A 23 2.44 14.15 -10.34
CA VAL A 23 1.20 13.38 -10.54
C VAL A 23 1.27 12.01 -9.85
N ILE A 24 2.39 11.29 -9.96
CA ILE A 24 2.57 9.99 -9.27
C ILE A 24 2.52 10.16 -7.76
N ILE A 25 3.21 11.17 -7.22
CA ILE A 25 3.26 11.44 -5.78
C ILE A 25 1.88 11.78 -5.22
N VAL A 26 1.01 12.43 -6.00
CA VAL A 26 -0.38 12.74 -5.60
C VAL A 26 -1.31 11.54 -5.78
N LEU A 27 -1.16 10.76 -6.86
CA LEU A 27 -2.02 9.61 -7.12
C LEU A 27 -1.73 8.42 -6.19
N ALA A 28 -0.49 8.21 -5.79
CA ALA A 28 -0.12 7.04 -5.00
C ALA A 28 -0.78 6.99 -3.59
N PRO A 29 -0.89 8.09 -2.83
CA PRO A 29 -1.68 8.14 -1.60
C PRO A 29 -3.15 7.80 -1.81
N ILE A 30 -3.76 8.26 -2.91
CA ILE A 30 -5.16 7.97 -3.25
C ILE A 30 -5.33 6.47 -3.50
N ILE A 31 -4.42 5.88 -4.29
CA ILE A 31 -4.41 4.44 -4.56
C ILE A 31 -4.18 3.65 -3.27
N GLY A 32 -3.25 4.09 -2.42
CA GLY A 32 -2.98 3.50 -1.11
C GLY A 32 -4.23 3.54 -0.23
N GLY A 33 -4.92 4.67 -0.16
CA GLY A 33 -6.18 4.83 0.57
C GLY A 33 -7.29 3.91 0.04
N ILE A 34 -7.46 3.80 -1.27
CA ILE A 34 -8.43 2.86 -1.88
C ILE A 34 -8.08 1.42 -1.49
N TYR A 35 -6.81 1.02 -1.56
CA TYR A 35 -6.38 -0.29 -1.09
C TYR A 35 -6.69 -0.50 0.39
N GLY A 36 -6.42 0.50 1.24
CA GLY A 36 -6.73 0.45 2.67
C GLY A 36 -8.21 0.26 2.94
N ILE A 37 -9.08 1.03 2.28
CA ILE A 37 -10.54 0.86 2.38
C ILE A 37 -10.94 -0.57 2.02
N LEU A 38 -10.49 -1.08 0.88
CA LEU A 38 -10.87 -2.41 0.41
C LEU A 38 -10.37 -3.52 1.34
N ASN A 39 -9.11 -3.43 1.78
CA ASN A 39 -8.51 -4.36 2.72
C ASN A 39 -9.24 -4.35 4.06
N ASP A 40 -9.65 -3.17 4.53
CA ASP A 40 -10.28 -3.02 5.82
C ASP A 40 -11.75 -3.45 5.79
N GLN A 41 -12.47 -3.20 4.69
CA GLN A 41 -13.81 -3.78 4.48
C GLN A 41 -13.79 -5.32 4.44
N LEU A 42 -12.76 -5.90 3.82
CA LEU A 42 -12.56 -7.35 3.78
C LEU A 42 -12.31 -7.87 5.19
N THR A 43 -11.33 -7.31 5.90
CA THR A 43 -10.96 -7.78 7.23
C THR A 43 -12.01 -7.51 8.30
N TYR A 44 -12.81 -6.43 8.17
CA TYR A 44 -13.97 -6.19 9.03
C TYR A 44 -15.05 -7.26 8.85
N SER A 45 -15.20 -7.78 7.64
CA SER A 45 -16.15 -8.86 7.35
C SER A 45 -15.68 -10.22 7.91
N ILE A 46 -14.40 -10.34 8.27
CA ILE A 46 -13.82 -11.51 8.92
C ILE A 46 -13.84 -11.36 10.44
N SER A 47 -13.37 -10.23 10.97
CA SER A 47 -13.35 -9.94 12.41
C SER A 47 -13.82 -8.52 12.66
N ALA A 48 -15.10 -8.36 13.00
CA ALA A 48 -15.63 -7.06 13.43
C ALA A 48 -14.99 -6.61 14.76
N GLU A 49 -14.71 -7.56 15.67
CA GLU A 49 -14.05 -7.31 16.95
C GLU A 49 -12.65 -6.70 16.80
N TYR A 50 -11.94 -7.03 15.73
CA TYR A 50 -10.65 -6.39 15.42
C TYR A 50 -10.76 -4.88 15.24
N TYR A 51 -11.93 -4.40 14.80
CA TYR A 51 -12.18 -2.97 14.65
C TYR A 51 -12.80 -2.37 15.90
N THR A 52 -13.89 -2.96 16.39
CA THR A 52 -14.66 -2.42 17.52
C THR A 52 -13.90 -2.44 18.83
N LYS A 53 -12.92 -3.35 19.01
CA LYS A 53 -12.14 -3.48 20.25
C LYS A 53 -10.69 -3.02 20.11
N PHE A 54 -10.21 -2.73 18.90
CA PHE A 54 -8.82 -2.35 18.67
C PHE A 54 -8.64 -1.19 17.69
N LYS A 55 -8.89 -1.38 16.38
CA LYS A 55 -8.53 -0.36 15.38
C LYS A 55 -9.23 0.98 15.60
N PHE A 56 -10.51 1.01 15.97
CA PHE A 56 -11.19 2.29 16.19
C PHE A 56 -10.57 3.10 17.32
N HIS A 57 -10.12 2.46 18.40
CA HIS A 57 -9.37 3.12 19.47
C HIS A 57 -7.96 3.51 19.01
N GLN A 58 -7.27 2.63 18.28
CA GLN A 58 -5.92 2.89 17.76
C GLN A 58 -5.89 4.15 16.87
N PHE A 59 -6.94 4.37 16.08
CA PHE A 59 -7.06 5.52 15.17
C PHE A 59 -7.85 6.70 15.78
N GLY A 60 -8.19 6.65 17.07
CA GLY A 60 -8.81 7.76 17.78
C GLY A 60 -10.26 8.06 17.38
N LEU A 61 -10.98 7.07 16.84
CA LEU A 61 -12.40 7.20 16.50
C LEU A 61 -13.33 6.92 17.70
N ALA A 62 -12.83 6.29 18.76
CA ALA A 62 -13.59 6.00 19.98
C ALA A 62 -12.70 6.01 21.23
N ASP A 63 -13.28 6.44 22.36
CA ASP A 63 -12.60 6.48 23.65
C ASP A 63 -12.24 5.09 24.18
N SER A 64 -11.11 4.99 24.87
CA SER A 64 -10.67 3.75 25.50
C SER A 64 -11.60 3.31 26.63
N GLY A 65 -11.85 2.00 26.73
CA GLY A 65 -12.52 1.39 27.89
C GLY A 65 -13.94 0.88 27.63
N LYS A 66 -14.50 1.11 26.44
CA LYS A 66 -15.75 0.47 25.97
C LYS A 66 -15.58 0.05 24.52
N GLU A 67 -16.32 -0.97 24.09
CA GLU A 67 -16.35 -1.37 22.69
C GLU A 67 -16.92 -0.24 21.81
N ALA A 68 -16.23 0.05 20.72
CA ALA A 68 -16.55 1.12 19.80
C ALA A 68 -17.69 0.72 18.86
N ILE A 69 -18.91 1.05 19.26
CA ILE A 69 -20.15 0.76 18.52
C ILE A 69 -20.60 2.03 17.78
N PHE A 70 -20.65 1.96 16.46
CA PHE A 70 -21.11 3.03 15.59
C PHE A 70 -22.41 2.65 14.89
N SER A 71 -23.22 3.64 14.52
CA SER A 71 -24.42 3.42 13.70
C SER A 71 -24.10 2.93 12.28
N ASN A 72 -22.96 3.35 11.73
CA ASN A 72 -22.45 2.92 10.44
C ASN A 72 -20.97 2.47 10.54
N PRO A 73 -20.69 1.28 11.07
CA PRO A 73 -19.32 0.86 11.34
C PRO A 73 -18.51 0.68 10.05
N ARG A 74 -19.13 0.33 8.92
CA ARG A 74 -18.42 0.19 7.64
C ARG A 74 -17.90 1.52 7.10
N PHE A 75 -18.58 2.63 7.39
CA PHE A 75 -18.06 3.95 7.06
C PHE A 75 -16.78 4.24 7.88
N GLU A 76 -16.81 3.96 9.18
CA GLU A 76 -15.64 4.15 10.06
C GLU A 76 -14.47 3.23 9.70
N VAL A 77 -14.74 1.99 9.31
CA VAL A 77 -13.73 1.07 8.75
C VAL A 77 -13.06 1.68 7.51
N SER A 78 -13.81 2.41 6.68
CA SER A 78 -13.23 3.07 5.50
C SER A 78 -12.32 4.23 5.90
N ILE A 79 -12.68 4.98 6.95
CA ILE A 79 -11.83 6.04 7.52
C ILE A 79 -10.53 5.44 8.08
N VAL A 80 -10.62 4.36 8.87
CA VAL A 80 -9.46 3.60 9.35
C VAL A 80 -8.58 3.18 8.18
N GLY A 81 -9.16 2.60 7.13
CA GLY A 81 -8.42 2.17 5.95
C GLY A 81 -7.64 3.31 5.30
N ILE A 82 -8.24 4.49 5.11
CA ILE A 82 -7.57 5.66 4.57
C ILE A 82 -6.41 6.10 5.50
N MET A 83 -6.69 6.26 6.80
CA MET A 83 -5.69 6.71 7.78
C MET A 83 -4.51 5.74 7.89
N ALA A 84 -4.78 4.44 7.79
CA ALA A 84 -3.79 3.38 7.90
C ALA A 84 -2.84 3.32 6.71
N THR A 85 -3.30 3.62 5.48
CA THR A 85 -2.53 3.29 4.27
C THR A 85 -2.18 4.47 3.37
N CYS A 86 -2.86 5.62 3.46
CA CYS A 86 -2.62 6.73 2.52
C CYS A 86 -1.17 7.26 2.61
N TRP A 87 -0.59 7.33 3.81
CA TRP A 87 0.79 7.74 4.03
C TRP A 87 1.80 6.72 3.47
N MET A 88 1.49 5.42 3.51
CA MET A 88 2.30 4.39 2.85
C MET A 88 2.26 4.54 1.33
N GLY A 89 1.10 4.87 0.77
CA GLY A 89 0.96 5.21 -0.65
C GLY A 89 1.86 6.37 -1.05
N LEU A 90 1.99 7.41 -0.21
CA LEU A 90 2.92 8.52 -0.43
C LEU A 90 4.38 8.04 -0.49
N LEU A 91 4.81 7.22 0.48
CA LEU A 91 6.18 6.71 0.55
C LEU A 91 6.53 5.83 -0.66
N ILE A 92 5.68 4.86 -0.98
CA ILE A 92 5.86 3.95 -2.13
C ILE A 92 5.86 4.75 -3.44
N GLY A 93 4.89 5.67 -3.60
CA GLY A 93 4.78 6.53 -4.78
C GLY A 93 5.96 7.46 -4.96
N GLY A 94 6.47 8.03 -3.86
CA GLY A 94 7.70 8.83 -3.86
C GLY A 94 8.88 8.03 -4.37
N ILE A 95 9.19 6.89 -3.72
CA ILE A 95 10.33 6.05 -4.08
C ILE A 95 10.23 5.56 -5.52
N LEU A 96 9.09 4.97 -5.93
CA LEU A 96 8.91 4.46 -7.29
C LEU A 96 8.81 5.59 -8.34
N GLY A 97 8.35 6.76 -7.94
CA GLY A 97 8.36 7.98 -8.75
C GLY A 97 9.78 8.43 -9.08
N PHE A 98 10.64 8.53 -8.05
CA PHE A 98 12.07 8.86 -8.23
C PHE A 98 12.79 7.80 -9.06
N VAL A 99 12.59 6.52 -8.77
CA VAL A 99 13.13 5.43 -9.60
C VAL A 99 12.62 5.53 -11.05
N GLY A 100 11.38 5.96 -11.25
CA GLY A 100 10.80 6.21 -12.57
C GLY A 100 11.56 7.23 -13.42
N LEU A 101 12.34 8.13 -12.82
CA LEU A 101 13.13 9.13 -13.55
C LEU A 101 14.24 8.50 -14.41
N ILE A 102 14.59 7.23 -14.23
CA ILE A 102 15.54 6.54 -15.12
C ILE A 102 15.01 6.38 -16.57
N HIS A 103 13.68 6.49 -16.76
CA HIS A 103 13.05 6.31 -18.07
C HIS A 103 13.14 7.58 -18.93
N LYS A 104 13.49 7.43 -20.21
CA LYS A 104 13.76 8.57 -21.12
C LYS A 104 12.52 9.42 -21.43
N GLY A 105 11.32 8.84 -21.42
CA GLY A 105 10.08 9.54 -21.80
C GLY A 105 9.05 9.57 -20.67
N HIS A 106 8.39 10.72 -20.47
CA HIS A 106 7.37 10.94 -19.43
C HIS A 106 6.20 9.94 -19.49
N LYS A 107 5.66 9.65 -20.69
CA LYS A 107 4.60 8.62 -20.85
C LYS A 107 5.06 7.22 -20.44
N ARG A 108 6.33 6.89 -20.73
CA ARG A 108 6.93 5.60 -20.37
C ARG A 108 7.21 5.52 -18.88
N MET A 109 7.75 6.59 -18.29
CA MET A 109 7.92 6.74 -16.84
C MET A 109 6.59 6.48 -16.13
N PHE A 110 5.53 7.21 -16.50
CA PHE A 110 4.20 7.04 -15.90
C PHE A 110 3.72 5.59 -15.99
N ARG A 111 3.71 4.99 -17.19
CA ARG A 111 3.22 3.62 -17.38
C ARG A 111 4.01 2.60 -16.57
N ILE A 112 5.33 2.70 -16.51
CA ILE A 112 6.17 1.74 -15.80
C ILE A 112 6.03 1.93 -14.29
N THR A 113 6.04 3.16 -13.80
CA THR A 113 5.85 3.44 -12.37
C THR A 113 4.47 3.03 -11.89
N MET A 114 3.40 3.26 -12.67
CA MET A 114 2.06 2.78 -12.32
C MET A 114 2.00 1.25 -12.24
N LYS A 115 2.65 0.53 -13.17
CA LYS A 115 2.76 -0.93 -13.09
C LYS A 115 3.56 -1.39 -11.88
N ALA A 116 4.64 -0.68 -11.53
CA ALA A 116 5.42 -0.98 -10.33
C ALA A 116 4.59 -0.82 -9.06
N ILE A 117 3.80 0.25 -8.94
CA ILE A 117 2.86 0.46 -7.82
C ILE A 117 1.84 -0.69 -7.75
N LEU A 118 1.25 -1.09 -8.89
CA LEU A 118 0.30 -2.22 -8.93
C LEU A 118 0.95 -3.54 -8.53
N ILE A 119 2.20 -3.79 -8.94
CA ILE A 119 2.98 -4.97 -8.49
C ILE A 119 3.16 -4.91 -6.97
N THR A 120 3.54 -3.76 -6.41
CA THR A 120 3.69 -3.58 -4.97
C THR A 120 2.39 -3.90 -4.24
N ILE A 121 1.24 -3.39 -4.70
CA ILE A 121 -0.08 -3.67 -4.10
C ILE A 121 -0.43 -5.16 -4.19
N ALA A 122 -0.20 -5.79 -5.34
CA ALA A 122 -0.48 -7.21 -5.51
C ALA A 122 0.36 -8.06 -4.54
N VAL A 123 1.66 -7.79 -4.46
CA VAL A 123 2.57 -8.49 -3.52
C VAL A 123 2.15 -8.26 -2.07
N THR A 124 1.78 -7.02 -1.72
CA THR A 124 1.26 -6.65 -0.39
C THR A 124 0.04 -7.50 -0.03
N PHE A 125 -0.93 -7.56 -0.94
CA PHE A 125 -2.16 -8.33 -0.76
C PHE A 125 -1.89 -9.83 -0.58
N PHE A 126 -1.06 -10.43 -1.44
CA PHE A 126 -0.77 -11.87 -1.35
C PHE A 126 0.03 -12.22 -0.08
N ILE A 127 0.98 -11.39 0.33
CA ILE A 127 1.72 -11.62 1.57
C ILE A 127 0.79 -11.41 2.79
N GLY A 128 -0.10 -10.42 2.74
CA GLY A 128 -1.16 -10.25 3.73
C GLY A 128 -2.04 -11.51 3.83
N LEU A 129 -2.43 -12.09 2.70
CA LEU A 129 -3.23 -13.33 2.67
C LEU A 129 -2.46 -14.54 3.23
N ILE A 130 -1.14 -14.62 2.99
CA ILE A 130 -0.28 -15.62 3.67
C ILE A 130 -0.30 -15.39 5.18
N GLY A 131 -0.18 -14.15 5.63
CA GLY A 131 -0.29 -13.78 7.04
C GLY A 131 -1.64 -14.14 7.65
N PHE A 132 -2.73 -13.96 6.91
CA PHE A 132 -4.07 -14.39 7.32
C PHE A 132 -4.11 -15.90 7.59
N PHE A 133 -3.69 -16.72 6.63
CA PHE A 133 -3.69 -18.18 6.78
C PHE A 133 -2.72 -18.66 7.86
N TYR A 134 -1.56 -18.02 7.98
CA TYR A 134 -0.60 -18.28 9.06
C TYR A 134 -1.22 -17.96 10.43
N GLY A 135 -1.92 -16.84 10.55
CA GLY A 135 -2.67 -16.47 11.73
C GLY A 135 -3.74 -17.50 12.10
N LYS A 136 -4.56 -17.87 11.11
CA LYS A 136 -5.69 -18.78 11.29
C LYS A 136 -5.28 -20.21 11.64
N PHE A 137 -4.30 -20.77 10.93
CA PHE A 137 -3.95 -22.19 11.09
C PHE A 137 -2.81 -22.43 12.08
N TYR A 138 -1.91 -21.48 12.26
CA TYR A 138 -0.73 -21.67 13.11
C TYR A 138 -0.79 -20.83 14.39
N LEU A 139 -0.87 -19.50 14.28
CA LEU A 139 -0.76 -18.63 15.45
C LEU A 139 -1.92 -18.77 16.43
N ASN A 140 -3.11 -19.10 15.97
CA ASN A 140 -4.24 -19.34 16.87
C ASN A 140 -3.99 -20.52 17.86
N HIS A 141 -3.18 -21.50 17.45
CA HIS A 141 -2.83 -22.67 18.28
C HIS A 141 -1.49 -22.49 19.01
N ALA A 142 -0.72 -21.47 18.65
CA ALA A 142 0.49 -21.08 19.36
C ALA A 142 0.08 -20.09 20.46
N ASN A 143 0.51 -20.28 21.71
CA ASN A 143 0.27 -19.28 22.76
C ASN A 143 0.99 -17.97 22.40
N VAL A 144 0.32 -17.10 21.64
CA VAL A 144 0.87 -15.84 21.14
C VAL A 144 1.04 -14.85 22.29
N ASP A 145 2.20 -14.23 22.38
CA ASP A 145 2.49 -13.15 23.33
C ASP A 145 2.01 -11.79 22.78
N TRP A 146 0.72 -11.74 22.42
CA TRP A 146 0.08 -10.55 21.86
C TRP A 146 -0.81 -9.91 22.92
N TRP A 147 -0.95 -8.58 22.85
CA TRP A 147 -2.02 -7.94 23.58
C TRP A 147 -3.37 -8.29 22.93
N LEU A 148 -4.25 -8.92 23.70
CA LEU A 148 -5.60 -9.31 23.28
C LEU A 148 -6.64 -8.69 24.23
N PRO A 149 -7.74 -8.11 23.71
CA PRO A 149 -8.86 -7.70 24.56
C PRO A 149 -9.39 -8.88 25.37
N LYS A 150 -9.61 -8.69 26.68
CA LYS A 150 -10.03 -9.76 27.61
C LYS A 150 -11.40 -10.35 27.30
N ASN A 151 -12.24 -9.63 26.56
CA ASN A 151 -13.62 -9.99 26.24
C ASN A 151 -13.79 -10.35 24.75
N LEU A 152 -12.76 -10.86 24.08
CA LEU A 152 -12.88 -11.38 22.71
C LEU A 152 -13.80 -12.61 22.69
N ILE A 153 -14.70 -12.64 21.72
CA ILE A 153 -15.57 -13.79 21.44
C ILE A 153 -14.90 -14.65 20.37
N GLU A 154 -14.47 -14.02 19.27
CA GLU A 154 -13.89 -14.65 18.08
C GLU A 154 -12.36 -14.42 18.05
N THR A 155 -11.67 -14.99 19.03
CA THR A 155 -10.21 -14.79 19.21
C THR A 155 -9.41 -15.26 17.98
N GLU A 156 -9.83 -16.36 17.34
CA GLU A 156 -9.12 -16.91 16.18
C GLU A 156 -9.12 -15.95 14.99
N ASP A 157 -10.29 -15.40 14.66
CA ASP A 157 -10.43 -14.46 13.56
C ASP A 157 -9.77 -13.12 13.89
N PHE A 158 -9.75 -12.70 15.16
CA PHE A 158 -8.98 -11.54 15.61
C PHE A 158 -7.48 -11.72 15.38
N ILE A 159 -6.90 -12.86 15.75
CA ILE A 159 -5.48 -13.18 15.52
C ILE A 159 -5.20 -13.29 14.02
N ALA A 160 -6.07 -13.93 13.25
CA ALA A 160 -5.92 -14.08 11.80
C ALA A 160 -5.90 -12.73 11.08
N VAL A 161 -6.85 -11.84 11.41
CA VAL A 161 -6.90 -10.48 10.86
C VAL A 161 -5.69 -9.65 11.33
N GLY A 162 -5.32 -9.72 12.61
CA GLY A 162 -4.12 -9.04 13.12
C GLY A 162 -2.85 -9.48 12.38
N SER A 163 -2.72 -10.77 12.12
CA SER A 163 -1.62 -11.35 11.34
C SER A 163 -1.62 -10.85 9.90
N MET A 164 -2.79 -10.81 9.24
CA MET A 164 -2.94 -10.28 7.90
C MET A 164 -2.45 -8.83 7.78
N HIS A 165 -2.81 -7.98 8.74
CA HIS A 165 -2.36 -6.58 8.79
C HIS A 165 -0.83 -6.48 8.96
N ASN A 166 -0.25 -7.23 9.91
CA ASN A 166 1.21 -7.23 10.14
C ASN A 166 2.00 -7.71 8.91
N PHE A 167 1.55 -8.80 8.29
CA PHE A 167 2.19 -9.32 7.09
C PHE A 167 2.00 -8.38 5.90
N SER A 168 0.90 -7.64 5.81
CA SER A 168 0.71 -6.64 4.76
C SER A 168 1.79 -5.54 4.82
N TYR A 169 2.26 -5.14 6.00
CA TYR A 169 3.40 -4.20 6.10
C TYR A 169 4.69 -4.78 5.53
N ILE A 170 5.00 -6.04 5.86
CA ILE A 170 6.15 -6.77 5.29
C ILE A 170 5.97 -6.90 3.76
N GLY A 171 4.75 -7.19 3.32
CA GLY A 171 4.38 -7.30 1.92
C GLY A 171 4.54 -5.99 1.15
N GLY A 172 4.25 -4.85 1.78
CA GLY A 172 4.50 -3.52 1.23
C GLY A 172 5.98 -3.29 0.96
N PHE A 173 6.85 -3.67 1.90
CA PHE A 173 8.30 -3.56 1.74
C PHE A 173 8.83 -4.49 0.64
N ILE A 174 8.46 -5.78 0.65
CA ILE A 174 8.86 -6.74 -0.38
C ILE A 174 8.32 -6.33 -1.75
N GLY A 175 7.08 -5.88 -1.80
CA GLY A 175 6.42 -5.38 -3.00
C GLY A 175 7.10 -4.14 -3.57
N LEU A 176 7.62 -3.25 -2.72
CA LEU A 176 8.42 -2.10 -3.16
C LEU A 176 9.71 -2.55 -3.84
N ILE A 177 10.42 -3.53 -3.26
CA ILE A 177 11.63 -4.11 -3.87
C ILE A 177 11.30 -4.68 -5.26
N PHE A 178 10.23 -5.48 -5.38
CA PHE A 178 9.80 -6.00 -6.68
C PHE A 178 9.43 -4.89 -7.68
N GLY A 179 8.76 -3.84 -7.22
CA GLY A 179 8.43 -2.67 -8.05
C GLY A 179 9.68 -1.96 -8.59
N ILE A 180 10.71 -1.80 -7.74
CA ILE A 180 12.01 -1.22 -8.13
C ILE A 180 12.70 -2.11 -9.17
N LEU A 181 12.83 -3.41 -8.88
CA LEU A 181 13.45 -4.39 -9.78
C LEU A 181 12.74 -4.43 -11.13
N TYR A 182 11.41 -4.42 -11.13
CA TYR A 182 10.61 -4.34 -12.34
C TYR A 182 10.94 -3.08 -13.16
N SER A 183 10.98 -1.90 -12.53
CA SER A 183 11.27 -0.64 -13.21
C SER A 183 12.68 -0.64 -13.84
N ILE A 184 13.68 -1.13 -13.10
CA ILE A 184 15.07 -1.25 -13.59
C ILE A 184 15.15 -2.24 -14.75
N ASN A 185 14.49 -3.40 -14.66
CA ASN A 185 14.45 -4.37 -15.75
C ASN A 185 13.83 -3.79 -17.03
N GLN A 186 12.73 -3.04 -16.91
CA GLN A 186 12.11 -2.36 -18.04
C GLN A 186 13.00 -1.30 -18.69
N LYS A 187 13.91 -0.70 -17.91
CA LYS A 187 14.94 0.22 -18.42
C LYS A 187 15.99 -0.55 -19.22
N MET A 188 16.52 -1.66 -18.71
CA MET A 188 17.52 -2.49 -19.40
C MET A 188 16.99 -3.06 -20.73
N ILE A 189 15.77 -3.60 -20.75
CA ILE A 189 15.12 -4.11 -21.97
C ILE A 189 14.99 -3.00 -23.03
N SER A 190 14.77 -1.75 -22.60
CA SER A 190 14.67 -0.60 -23.51
C SER A 190 15.97 -0.25 -24.22
N GLU A 191 17.11 -0.55 -23.60
CA GLU A 191 18.43 -0.24 -24.12
C GLU A 191 18.92 -1.35 -25.03
N LYS A 192 18.65 -2.61 -24.68
CA LYS A 192 18.90 -3.76 -25.55
C LYS A 192 18.18 -3.68 -26.89
N ARG A 193 16.94 -3.18 -26.93
CA ARG A 193 16.17 -3.01 -28.19
C ARG A 193 16.67 -1.87 -29.09
N LYS A 194 17.67 -1.10 -28.66
CA LYS A 194 18.24 0.02 -29.44
C LYS A 194 19.61 -0.28 -30.00
N MET A 195 20.23 -1.38 -29.55
CA MET A 195 21.43 -1.95 -30.15
C MET A 195 21.01 -2.91 -31.25
#